data_AF-A0A7W0MLZ7-F1
#
_entry.id   AF-A0A7W0MLZ7-F1
#
_cell.length_a   1.000
_cell.length_b   1.000
_cell.length_c   1.000
_cell.angle_alpha   90.00
_cell.angle_beta   90.00
_cell.angle_gamma   90.00
#
_symmetry.space_group_name_H-M   'P 1'
#
loop_
_entity.id
_entity.type
_entity.pdbx_description
1 polymer ?
#
loop_
_entity_poly.entity_id
_entity_poly.type
_entity_poly.pdbx_seq_one_letter_code
_entity_poly.pdbx_strand_id
1 'polypeptide(L)'
;EMTVGLPAVVAIYGNKVLPALGDWYLGKYGYESQQTDERVDPNRPNNLYEPVAGDHGAHGIFDNRSYSFSPQAWANMNRGIVLIAGAGLALVACAALVASQAMKLKSRLPDSVI
;
A
#
# COMPACT_ATOMS: atom_id res chain seq x y z
N GLU A 1 -3.55 5.92 -14.34
CA GLU A 1 -4.01 6.11 -12.95
C GLU A 1 -3.02 5.47 -11.98
N MET A 2 -2.87 6.02 -10.78
CA MET A 2 -2.01 5.49 -9.72
C MET A 2 -2.82 5.31 -8.45
N THR A 3 -2.73 4.16 -7.81
CA THR A 3 -3.39 3.91 -6.52
C THR A 3 -2.67 4.69 -5.42
N VAL A 4 -3.43 5.45 -4.61
CA VAL A 4 -2.87 6.30 -3.55
C VAL A 4 -3.30 5.75 -2.19
N GLY A 5 -2.34 5.21 -1.44
CA GLY A 5 -2.55 4.68 -0.10
C GLY A 5 -2.87 3.18 -0.07
N LEU A 6 -2.48 2.54 1.03
CA LEU A 6 -2.76 1.13 1.30
C LEU A 6 -4.26 0.79 1.29
N PRO A 7 -5.17 1.61 1.85
CA PRO A 7 -6.60 1.29 1.84
C PRO A 7 -7.16 1.11 0.42
N ALA A 8 -6.74 1.95 -0.53
CA ALA A 8 -7.16 1.85 -1.92
C ALA A 8 -6.61 0.58 -2.60
N VAL A 9 -5.35 0.21 -2.32
CA VAL A 9 -4.77 -1.05 -2.81
C VAL A 9 -5.57 -2.25 -2.28
N VAL A 10 -5.83 -2.28 -0.97
CA VAL A 10 -6.61 -3.36 -0.34
C VAL A 10 -8.02 -3.42 -0.91
N ALA A 11 -8.69 -2.28 -1.11
CA ALA A 11 -10.02 -2.24 -1.69
C ALA A 11 -10.03 -2.79 -3.13
N ILE A 12 -9.13 -2.32 -3.99
CA ILE A 12 -9.09 -2.73 -5.41
C ILE A 12 -8.75 -4.21 -5.56
N TYR A 13 -7.70 -4.68 -4.89
CA TYR A 13 -7.27 -6.07 -5.03
C TYR A 13 -8.13 -7.02 -4.20
N GLY A 14 -8.58 -6.59 -3.03
CA GLY A 14 -9.52 -7.35 -2.19
C GLY A 14 -10.84 -7.58 -2.91
N ASN A 15 -11.39 -6.56 -3.59
CA ASN A 15 -12.61 -6.71 -4.37
C ASN A 15 -12.47 -7.72 -5.53
N LYS A 16 -11.27 -7.85 -6.11
CA LYS A 16 -11.01 -8.85 -7.16
C LYS A 16 -11.02 -10.30 -6.64
N VAL A 17 -10.73 -10.51 -5.35
CA VAL A 17 -10.61 -11.84 -4.76
C VAL A 17 -11.86 -12.23 -3.98
N LEU A 18 -12.43 -11.29 -3.21
CA LEU A 18 -13.56 -11.51 -2.30
C LEU A 18 -14.57 -10.33 -2.38
N PRO A 19 -15.27 -10.12 -3.51
CA PRO A 19 -16.16 -8.98 -3.69
C PRO A 19 -17.31 -8.95 -2.66
N ALA A 20 -17.94 -10.11 -2.41
CA ALA A 20 -19.06 -10.21 -1.47
C ALA A 20 -18.69 -9.85 -0.02
N LEU A 21 -17.43 -10.04 0.39
CA LEU A 21 -16.96 -9.63 1.71
C LEU A 21 -16.87 -8.11 1.83
N GLY A 22 -16.40 -7.44 0.76
CA GLY A 22 -16.37 -6.00 0.66
C GLY A 22 -17.77 -5.40 0.74
N ASP A 23 -18.71 -5.95 -0.03
CA ASP A 23 -20.11 -5.51 -0.02
C ASP A 23 -20.76 -5.68 1.36
N TRP A 24 -20.55 -6.83 2.01
CA TRP A 24 -21.05 -7.06 3.37
C TRP A 24 -20.45 -6.08 4.39
N TYR A 25 -19.13 -5.87 4.33
CA TYR A 25 -18.44 -4.96 5.23
C TYR A 25 -18.91 -3.51 5.04
N LEU A 26 -18.99 -3.05 3.79
CA LEU A 26 -19.45 -1.70 3.46
C LEU A 26 -20.94 -1.51 3.81
N GLY A 27 -21.77 -2.52 3.59
CA GLY A 27 -23.18 -2.48 4.01
C GLY A 27 -23.35 -2.38 5.53
N LYS A 28 -22.46 -3.02 6.31
CA LYS A 28 -22.52 -3.01 7.78
C LYS A 28 -21.89 -1.77 8.41
N TYR A 29 -20.76 -1.30 7.88
CA TYR A 29 -19.94 -0.27 8.53
C TYR A 29 -19.79 1.02 7.74
N GLY A 30 -20.04 1.00 6.42
CA GLY A 30 -19.69 2.10 5.52
C GLY A 30 -20.38 3.41 5.86
N TYR A 31 -21.67 3.38 6.24
CA TYR A 31 -22.42 4.59 6.58
C TYR A 31 -21.97 5.24 7.89
N GLU A 32 -21.77 4.44 8.93
CA GLU A 32 -21.29 4.91 10.23
C GLU A 32 -19.85 5.45 10.13
N SER A 33 -19.00 4.78 9.34
CA SER A 33 -17.59 5.15 9.17
C SER A 33 -17.36 6.52 8.53
N GLN A 34 -18.36 7.04 7.79
CA GLN A 34 -18.30 8.35 7.13
C GLN A 34 -18.85 9.48 8.00
N GLN A 35 -19.45 9.17 9.15
CA GLN A 35 -20.00 10.15 10.06
C GLN A 35 -19.01 10.48 11.19
N THR A 36 -19.23 11.64 11.80
CA THR A 36 -18.56 12.08 13.01
C THR A 36 -19.62 12.61 13.97
N ASP A 37 -19.42 12.41 15.27
CA ASP A 37 -20.26 13.00 16.31
C ASP A 37 -20.00 14.51 16.48
N GLU A 38 -18.98 15.03 15.79
CA GLU A 38 -18.64 16.45 15.79
C GLU A 38 -19.72 17.27 15.07
N ARG A 39 -20.32 18.20 15.81
CA ARG A 39 -21.34 19.10 15.26
C ARG A 39 -20.70 20.10 14.32
N VAL A 40 -21.32 20.27 13.16
CA VAL A 40 -20.94 21.31 12.20
C VAL A 40 -21.27 22.69 12.77
N ASP A 41 -20.32 23.62 12.70
CA ASP A 41 -20.57 25.02 13.03
C ASP A 41 -21.61 25.61 12.07
N PRO A 42 -22.77 26.11 12.56
CA PRO A 42 -23.80 26.70 11.71
C PRO A 42 -23.32 27.94 10.94
N ASN A 43 -22.24 28.58 11.37
CA ASN A 43 -21.66 29.75 10.73
C ASN A 43 -20.42 29.41 9.87
N ARG A 44 -20.14 28.12 9.61
CA ARG A 44 -18.97 27.77 8.79
C ARG A 44 -19.07 28.41 7.40
N PRO A 45 -17.97 28.96 6.86
CA PRO A 45 -17.95 29.45 5.50
C PRO A 45 -18.25 28.31 4.52
N ASN A 46 -19.00 28.61 3.46
CA ASN A 46 -19.32 27.66 2.40
C ASN A 46 -18.64 28.08 1.10
N ASN A 47 -18.50 27.12 0.18
CA ASN A 47 -17.86 27.31 -1.13
C ASN A 47 -18.84 27.06 -2.29
N LEU A 48 -20.15 27.25 -2.09
CA LEU A 48 -21.17 26.89 -3.09
C LEU A 48 -21.19 27.85 -4.29
N TYR A 49 -20.97 29.14 -4.02
CA TYR A 49 -21.02 30.19 -5.04
C TYR A 49 -19.66 30.89 -5.22
N GLU A 50 -18.90 31.02 -4.15
CA GLU A 50 -17.59 31.68 -4.14
C GLU A 50 -16.59 30.84 -3.34
N PRO A 51 -15.30 30.78 -3.73
CA PRO A 51 -14.30 30.07 -2.97
C PRO A 51 -14.06 30.72 -1.61
N VAL A 52 -13.86 29.90 -0.58
CA VAL A 52 -13.41 30.39 0.72
C VAL A 52 -11.94 30.79 0.61
N ALA A 53 -11.61 32.03 0.95
CA ALA A 53 -10.23 32.53 0.89
C ALA A 53 -9.27 31.70 1.76
N GLY A 54 -8.01 31.58 1.33
CA GLY A 54 -6.93 30.87 2.05
C GLY A 54 -6.43 29.60 1.36
N ASP A 55 -5.28 29.10 1.79
CA ASP A 55 -4.78 27.76 1.46
C ASP A 55 -5.30 26.78 2.52
N HIS A 56 -6.27 25.95 2.14
CA HIS A 56 -6.90 25.00 3.05
C HIS A 56 -6.10 23.69 3.17
N GLY A 57 -4.98 23.55 2.45
CA GLY A 57 -4.08 22.41 2.55
C GLY A 57 -4.76 21.04 2.36
N ALA A 58 -4.06 19.97 2.72
CA ALA A 58 -4.59 18.60 2.75
C ALA A 58 -5.05 18.16 4.16
N HIS A 59 -5.17 19.12 5.07
CA HIS A 59 -5.36 18.92 6.49
C HIS A 59 -6.79 19.26 6.91
N GLY A 60 -7.41 18.44 7.75
CA GLY A 60 -8.80 18.64 8.17
C GLY A 60 -9.20 17.86 9.41
N ILE A 61 -10.51 17.73 9.64
CA ILE A 61 -11.09 17.10 10.85
C ILE A 61 -10.65 15.65 11.09
N PHE A 62 -10.11 14.99 10.07
CA PHE A 62 -9.60 13.62 10.15
C PHE A 62 -8.08 13.52 10.34
N ASP A 63 -7.39 14.65 10.54
CA ASP A 63 -5.93 14.68 10.68
C ASP A 63 -5.40 13.81 11.82
N ASN A 64 -6.13 13.74 12.93
CA ASN A 64 -5.77 12.88 14.07
C ASN A 64 -5.76 11.38 13.72
N ARG A 65 -6.34 11.00 12.58
CA ARG A 65 -6.37 9.63 12.06
C ARG A 65 -5.65 9.50 10.71
N SER A 66 -5.06 10.59 10.20
CA SER A 66 -4.32 10.57 8.95
C SER A 66 -2.85 10.21 9.20
N TYR A 67 -2.17 9.76 8.15
CA TYR A 67 -0.76 9.41 8.19
C TYR A 67 0.03 10.39 7.33
N SER A 68 1.09 10.95 7.90
CA SER A 68 2.00 11.87 7.19
C SER A 68 2.87 11.17 6.14
N PHE A 69 2.97 9.84 6.20
CA PHE A 69 3.77 9.04 5.29
C PHE A 69 3.05 7.77 4.85
N SER A 70 3.20 7.41 3.58
CA SER A 70 2.69 6.17 3.01
C SER A 70 3.82 5.42 2.30
N PRO A 71 4.30 4.29 2.84
CA PRO A 71 5.30 3.45 2.19
C PRO A 71 4.85 3.00 0.79
N GLN A 72 3.55 2.78 0.60
CA GLN A 72 2.98 2.41 -0.69
C GLN A 72 3.07 3.55 -1.70
N ALA A 73 2.76 4.79 -1.29
CA ALA A 73 2.87 5.94 -2.17
C ALA A 73 4.35 6.21 -2.50
N TRP A 74 5.23 6.12 -1.51
CA TRP A 74 6.68 6.22 -1.71
C TRP A 74 7.17 5.15 -2.70
N ALA A 75 6.77 3.90 -2.54
CA ALA A 75 7.16 2.81 -3.44
C ALA A 75 6.65 3.03 -4.88
N ASN A 76 5.42 3.53 -5.04
CA ASN A 76 4.87 3.89 -6.35
C ASN A 76 5.67 5.02 -7.02
N MET A 77 6.03 6.07 -6.26
CA MET A 77 6.85 7.19 -6.75
C MET A 77 8.29 6.75 -7.05
N ASN A 78 8.82 5.79 -6.29
CA ASN A 78 10.18 5.27 -6.41
C ASN A 78 10.25 3.91 -7.12
N ARG A 79 9.25 3.59 -7.97
CA ARG A 79 9.08 2.25 -8.57
C ARG A 79 10.34 1.72 -9.25
N GLY A 80 11.13 2.57 -9.90
CA GLY A 80 12.36 2.17 -10.57
C GLY A 80 13.40 1.64 -9.58
N ILE A 81 13.63 2.37 -8.49
CA ILE A 81 14.56 1.97 -7.42
C ILE A 81 14.06 0.68 -6.76
N VAL A 82 12.76 0.59 -6.45
CA VAL A 82 12.17 -0.61 -5.84
C VAL A 82 12.34 -1.83 -6.74
N LEU A 83 12.08 -1.69 -8.05
CA LEU A 83 12.23 -2.79 -9.00
C LEU A 83 13.69 -3.22 -9.17
N ILE A 84 14.63 -2.28 -9.26
CA ILE A 84 16.07 -2.59 -9.36
C ILE A 84 16.55 -3.30 -8.10
N ALA A 85 16.23 -2.77 -6.92
CA ALA A 85 16.60 -3.38 -5.65
C ALA A 85 15.99 -4.78 -5.51
N GLY A 86 14.71 -4.94 -5.87
CA GLY A 86 14.03 -6.23 -5.86
C GLY A 86 14.66 -7.25 -6.81
N ALA A 87 14.99 -6.84 -8.04
CA ALA A 87 15.66 -7.68 -9.02
C ALA A 87 17.06 -8.08 -8.55
N GLY A 88 17.84 -7.15 -7.97
CA GLY A 88 19.16 -7.43 -7.42
C GLY A 88 19.11 -8.45 -6.28
N LEU A 89 18.17 -8.28 -5.34
CA LEU A 89 17.97 -9.24 -4.24
C LEU A 89 17.58 -10.63 -4.76
N ALA A 90 16.68 -10.70 -5.75
CA ALA A 90 16.27 -11.96 -6.36
C ALA A 90 17.45 -12.67 -7.05
N LEU A 91 18.29 -11.94 -7.78
CA LEU A 91 19.48 -12.50 -8.43
C LEU A 91 20.48 -13.06 -7.42
N VAL A 92 20.76 -12.33 -6.34
CA VAL A 92 21.65 -12.78 -5.27
C VAL A 92 21.11 -14.05 -4.59
N ALA A 93 19.82 -14.08 -4.28
CA ALA A 93 19.17 -15.25 -3.70
C ALA A 93 19.27 -16.48 -4.63
N CYS A 94 19.00 -16.30 -5.93
CA CYS A 94 19.14 -17.35 -6.93
C CYS A 94 20.58 -17.88 -7.02
N ALA A 95 21.58 -16.98 -7.05
CA ALA A 95 22.98 -17.37 -7.09
C ALA A 95 23.40 -18.17 -5.85
N ALA A 96 22.95 -17.75 -4.66
CA ALA A 96 23.22 -18.46 -3.41
C ALA A 96 22.59 -19.86 -3.40
N LEU A 97 21.35 -19.99 -3.88
CA LEU A 97 20.67 -21.28 -4.02
C LEU A 97 21.43 -22.20 -4.98
N VAL A 98 21.81 -21.71 -6.16
CA VAL A 98 22.60 -22.50 -7.14
C VAL A 98 23.93 -22.95 -6.55
N ALA A 99 24.66 -22.05 -5.87
CA ALA A 99 25.92 -22.37 -5.21
C ALA A 99 25.74 -23.45 -4.12
N SER A 100 24.69 -23.34 -3.29
CA SER A 100 24.40 -24.33 -2.26
C SER A 100 24.11 -25.72 -2.84
N GLN A 101 23.40 -25.79 -3.97
CA GLN A 101 23.07 -27.05 -4.65
C GLN A 101 24.31 -27.68 -5.29
N ALA A 102 25.18 -26.85 -5.89
CA ALA A 102 26.45 -27.32 -6.45
C ALA A 102 27.38 -27.90 -5.36
N MET A 103 27.48 -27.23 -4.19
CA MET A 103 28.26 -27.73 -3.05
C MET A 103 27.70 -29.06 -2.52
N LYS A 104 26.37 -29.18 -2.42
CA LYS A 104 25.69 -30.40 -1.96
C LYS A 104 25.84 -31.57 -2.93
N LEU A 105 25.95 -31.31 -4.23
CA LEU A 105 26.20 -32.34 -5.24
C LEU A 105 27.66 -32.82 -5.19
N LYS A 106 28.61 -31.89 -5.06
CA LYS A 106 30.04 -32.21 -4.96
C LYS A 106 30.37 -33.08 -3.73
N SER A 107 29.73 -32.82 -2.59
CA SER A 107 29.94 -33.61 -1.36
C SER A 107 29.33 -35.02 -1.40
N ARG A 108 28.55 -35.37 -2.42
CA ARG A 108 27.95 -36.70 -2.61
C ARG A 108 28.72 -37.58 -3.60
N LEU A 109 29.71 -37.04 -4.31
CA LEU A 109 30.55 -37.82 -5.21
C LEU A 109 31.65 -38.50 -4.40
N PRO A 110 31.85 -39.82 -4.52
CA PRO A 110 32.95 -40.52 -3.87
C PRO A 110 34.29 -40.11 -4.48
N ASP A 111 35.34 -40.00 -3.64
CA ASP A 111 36.70 -39.57 -4.01
C ASP A 111 37.40 -40.49 -5.04
N SER A 112 36.75 -41.56 -5.49
CA SER A 112 37.29 -42.55 -6.42
C SER A 112 37.09 -42.19 -7.91
N VAL A 113 36.76 -40.95 -8.26
CA VAL A 113 36.47 -40.51 -9.66
C VAL A 113 37.35 -39.34 -10.11
N ILE A 114 38.48 -39.06 -9.45
CA ILE A 114 39.51 -38.13 -9.96
C ILE A 114 40.82 -38.89 -10.17
#